data_AF-A0A7V5ZK70-F1
#
_entry.id   AF-A0A7V5ZK70-F1
#
_cell.length_a   1.000
_cell.length_b   1.000
_cell.length_c   1.000
_cell.angle_alpha   90.00
_cell.angle_beta   90.00
_cell.angle_gamma   90.00
#
_symmetry.space_group_name_H-M   'P 1'
#
loop_
_entity.id
_entity.type
_entity.pdbx_description
1 polymer ?
#
loop_
_entity_poly.entity_id
_entity_poly.type
_entity_poly.pdbx_seq_one_letter_code
_entity_poly.pdbx_strand_id
1 'polypeptide(L)'
;MMQGYRIMIAPIVSLLRGNQTEQEGLTLPSPRFKVSPSSCAVPGNDGGSTPCRSSDSTRKDGYAHGPATRRSVTLAGPAPTARSAAGPVTDCETDRAGRTEEDEAMRCVKFVVGVILAVAIGATAWAAPVSVSLTPIVDRAVLTPAEGARLHFGITNTAGRDIAILRYTTPIGGFESNLFAVTRDGQPVPYIGRMVLRLGPTAEDWITLSPGESIEAVVDLSEAYDMRRGGTYTITFRHPIGVRSLDEDVREMAPGAVRSHEIQAVESNTIEVFIDGPPEVDVEQAPLPEFGYSGCTSSQQSSLSTARTYGQNLAAKSYNQLAGTSGSTNTLYKTWFGTYTSSRYSTVKNGYYNIYYAFGKTWNYTCTSCESGVIAYVYPNRTYYVWICPAFFNYSATQRGSFLLHEASHWTAILGTDDYTYGYTNCQNLAKTNPSAAVYNADNYRYFSLYVP
;
A
#
# COMPACT_ATOMS: atom_id res chain seq x y z
N MET A 1 -29.79 20.68 57.00
CA MET A 1 -30.19 19.48 56.23
C MET A 1 -29.63 19.67 54.82
N MET A 2 -28.34 19.46 54.56
CA MET A 2 -27.70 18.16 54.25
C MET A 2 -28.58 17.22 53.42
N GLN A 3 -28.37 17.20 52.10
CA GLN A 3 -28.55 15.99 51.30
C GLN A 3 -27.55 16.04 50.13
N GLY A 4 -26.48 15.26 50.29
CA GLY A 4 -25.40 15.14 49.32
C GLY A 4 -25.73 14.09 48.27
N TYR A 5 -25.47 14.42 47.01
CA TYR A 5 -25.32 13.45 45.95
C TYR A 5 -23.94 12.82 46.04
N ARG A 6 -23.88 11.53 46.43
CA ARG A 6 -22.67 10.71 46.38
C ARG A 6 -22.45 10.26 44.94
N ILE A 7 -21.39 10.78 44.32
CA ILE A 7 -20.81 10.22 43.09
C ILE A 7 -20.00 8.99 43.51
N MET A 8 -20.40 7.80 43.06
CA MET A 8 -19.59 6.59 43.20
C MET A 8 -18.51 6.58 42.12
N ILE A 9 -17.30 7.00 42.51
CA ILE A 9 -16.06 6.73 41.76
C ILE A 9 -15.52 5.41 42.30
N ALA A 10 -15.63 4.33 41.53
CA ALA A 10 -14.90 3.09 41.81
C ALA A 10 -13.51 3.18 41.14
N PRO A 11 -12.41 2.92 41.87
CA PRO A 11 -11.08 2.89 41.29
C PRO A 11 -10.83 1.49 40.70
N ILE A 12 -10.45 1.42 39.42
CA ILE A 12 -9.84 0.19 38.86
C ILE A 12 -8.42 0.55 38.45
N VAL A 13 -7.49 0.34 39.39
CA VAL A 13 -6.06 0.27 39.14
C VAL A 13 -5.57 -1.08 39.66
N SER A 14 -4.87 -1.79 38.76
CA SER A 14 -3.97 -2.92 39.00
C SER A 14 -4.56 -4.33 39.13
N LEU A 15 -4.51 -5.04 38.01
CA LEU A 15 -4.07 -6.43 37.95
C LEU A 15 -3.15 -6.59 36.71
N LEU A 16 -1.88 -6.19 36.88
CA LEU A 16 -0.78 -6.68 36.06
C LEU A 16 -0.24 -7.94 36.71
N ARG A 17 -0.39 -9.10 36.05
CA ARG A 17 0.63 -10.16 35.89
C ARG A 17 -0.02 -11.44 35.32
N GLY A 18 0.52 -11.91 34.20
CA GLY A 18 0.44 -13.32 33.80
C GLY A 18 -0.64 -13.67 32.79
N ASN A 19 -0.35 -13.50 31.50
CA ASN A 19 -0.19 -14.64 30.58
C ASN A 19 0.19 -14.13 29.17
N GLN A 20 1.48 -14.18 28.88
CA GLN A 20 1.89 -14.56 27.54
C GLN A 20 1.55 -16.04 27.39
N THR A 21 0.37 -16.35 26.86
CA THR A 21 0.04 -17.67 26.35
C THR A 21 -0.12 -17.54 24.85
N GLU A 22 0.90 -18.05 24.17
CA GLU A 22 0.85 -18.71 22.87
C GLU A 22 -0.38 -18.37 21.99
N GLN A 23 -0.19 -17.49 21.01
CA GLN A 23 -0.88 -17.67 19.74
C GLN A 23 -0.30 -18.93 19.10
N GLU A 24 -0.79 -20.10 19.52
CA GLU A 24 -0.62 -21.34 18.76
C GLU A 24 -1.08 -21.08 17.32
N GLY A 25 -0.29 -21.57 16.36
CA GLY A 25 -0.45 -21.30 14.93
C GLY A 25 -1.81 -21.73 14.39
N LEU A 26 -2.80 -20.86 14.50
CA LEU A 26 -4.07 -20.95 13.78
C LEU A 26 -3.80 -20.64 12.31
N THR A 27 -3.51 -21.69 11.54
CA THR A 27 -3.52 -21.65 10.08
C THR A 27 -4.95 -21.32 9.64
N LEU A 28 -5.14 -20.23 8.88
CA LEU A 28 -6.46 -19.93 8.33
C LEU A 28 -6.87 -21.07 7.39
N PRO A 29 -8.12 -21.55 7.46
CA PRO A 29 -8.54 -22.70 6.69
C PRO A 29 -8.44 -22.40 5.20
N SER A 30 -7.79 -23.30 4.45
CA SER A 30 -7.85 -23.28 2.99
C SER A 30 -9.30 -23.48 2.55
N PRO A 31 -9.86 -22.59 1.70
CA PRO A 31 -11.23 -22.77 1.22
C PRO A 31 -11.31 -24.09 0.44
N ARG A 32 -12.15 -25.03 0.93
CA ARG A 32 -12.48 -26.25 0.18
C ARG A 32 -13.50 -25.88 -0.89
N PHE A 33 -13.12 -26.00 -2.16
CA PHE A 33 -14.07 -25.95 -3.27
C PHE A 33 -14.98 -27.17 -3.20
N LYS A 34 -16.17 -27.00 -2.58
CA LYS A 34 -17.29 -27.90 -2.85
C LYS A 34 -17.98 -27.39 -4.10
N VAL A 35 -17.60 -27.95 -5.25
CA VAL A 35 -18.50 -27.94 -6.41
C VAL A 35 -19.67 -28.84 -6.02
N SER A 36 -20.77 -28.24 -5.55
CA SER A 36 -22.03 -28.98 -5.48
C SER A 36 -22.48 -29.24 -6.92
N PRO A 37 -22.74 -30.50 -7.32
CA PRO A 37 -23.39 -30.74 -8.59
C PRO A 37 -24.80 -30.17 -8.49
N SER A 38 -25.07 -29.08 -9.20
CA SER A 38 -26.41 -28.61 -9.47
C SER A 38 -27.15 -29.72 -10.21
N SER A 39 -28.10 -30.34 -9.52
CA SER A 39 -29.07 -31.27 -10.09
C SER A 39 -29.94 -30.54 -11.10
N CYS A 40 -29.61 -30.68 -12.39
CA CYS A 40 -30.55 -30.38 -13.46
C CYS A 40 -31.56 -31.53 -13.53
N ALA A 41 -32.75 -31.30 -12.98
CA ALA A 41 -33.91 -32.12 -13.27
C ALA A 41 -34.37 -31.80 -14.71
N VAL A 42 -34.37 -32.81 -15.57
CA VAL A 42 -34.99 -32.77 -16.91
C VAL A 42 -36.29 -33.57 -16.82
N PRO A 43 -37.45 -33.04 -17.25
CA PRO A 43 -38.66 -33.83 -17.34
C PRO A 43 -38.59 -34.73 -18.57
N GLY A 44 -38.98 -35.99 -18.40
CA GLY A 44 -38.93 -37.01 -19.44
C GLY A 44 -39.88 -36.73 -20.60
N ASN A 45 -39.50 -37.24 -21.78
CA ASN A 45 -40.47 -37.78 -22.72
C ASN A 45 -39.83 -38.85 -23.60
N ASP A 46 -40.67 -39.80 -23.98
CA ASP A 46 -40.39 -41.09 -24.60
C ASP A 46 -39.90 -41.04 -26.06
N GLY A 47 -39.18 -42.11 -26.45
CA GLY A 47 -39.33 -42.73 -27.77
C GLY A 47 -38.10 -42.74 -28.71
N GLY A 48 -37.60 -43.93 -29.06
CA GLY A 48 -36.92 -44.15 -30.34
C GLY A 48 -35.60 -44.95 -30.34
N SER A 49 -35.73 -46.28 -30.32
CA SER A 49 -34.86 -47.35 -30.85
C SER A 49 -33.63 -47.04 -31.76
N THR A 50 -32.44 -47.46 -31.26
CA THR A 50 -31.33 -48.30 -31.86
C THR A 50 -30.77 -48.09 -33.29
N PRO A 51 -29.56 -48.60 -33.67
CA PRO A 51 -28.37 -49.02 -32.88
C PRO A 51 -27.00 -48.55 -33.47
N CYS A 52 -25.93 -48.89 -32.73
CA CYS A 52 -24.50 -48.71 -33.01
C CYS A 52 -24.00 -49.12 -34.41
N ARG A 53 -22.98 -48.39 -34.93
CA ARG A 53 -21.89 -49.01 -35.71
C ARG A 53 -20.59 -48.20 -35.70
N SER A 54 -19.51 -48.94 -35.47
CA SER A 54 -18.11 -48.62 -35.72
C SER A 54 -17.78 -48.51 -37.20
N SER A 55 -16.86 -47.61 -37.59
CA SER A 55 -15.82 -47.96 -38.57
C SER A 55 -14.73 -46.89 -38.64
N ASP A 56 -13.53 -47.44 -38.51
CA ASP A 56 -12.19 -46.97 -38.83
C ASP A 56 -12.03 -46.28 -40.21
N SER A 57 -11.05 -45.37 -40.27
CA SER A 57 -9.95 -45.32 -41.25
C SER A 57 -9.64 -43.94 -41.86
N THR A 58 -8.42 -43.48 -41.55
CA THR A 58 -7.37 -42.94 -42.45
C THR A 58 -7.70 -41.72 -43.36
N ARG A 59 -6.83 -40.72 -43.60
CA ARG A 59 -5.36 -40.73 -43.76
C ARG A 59 -4.86 -39.28 -44.02
N LYS A 60 -3.53 -39.09 -43.82
CA LYS A 60 -2.58 -38.15 -44.47
C LYS A 60 -2.35 -36.79 -43.78
N ASP A 61 -1.12 -36.30 -43.56
CA ASP A 61 0.25 -36.72 -43.91
C ASP A 61 1.25 -36.04 -42.96
N GLY A 62 2.42 -36.65 -42.72
CA GLY A 62 3.52 -36.04 -41.95
C GLY A 62 4.69 -36.98 -41.63
N TYR A 63 5.49 -37.32 -42.64
CA TYR A 63 6.90 -37.74 -42.55
C TYR A 63 7.71 -36.70 -41.71
N ALA A 64 8.79 -36.95 -40.96
CA ALA A 64 9.73 -38.07 -40.84
C ALA A 64 10.55 -37.99 -39.52
N HIS A 65 10.84 -39.16 -38.95
CA HIS A 65 12.06 -39.63 -38.26
C HIS A 65 12.86 -38.77 -37.26
N GLY A 66 12.96 -39.29 -36.02
CA GLY A 66 13.96 -38.95 -34.99
C GLY A 66 15.35 -39.61 -35.23
N PRO A 67 16.15 -40.01 -34.20
CA PRO A 67 15.81 -40.17 -32.78
C PRO A 67 16.89 -39.74 -31.73
N ALA A 68 16.48 -39.82 -30.44
CA ALA A 68 17.22 -40.31 -29.24
C ALA A 68 18.57 -39.65 -28.83
N THR A 69 18.96 -39.46 -27.56
CA THR A 69 18.53 -39.92 -26.23
C THR A 69 19.35 -39.19 -25.15
N ARG A 70 18.76 -39.03 -23.95
CA ARG A 70 19.32 -38.99 -22.57
C ARG A 70 20.72 -38.40 -22.32
N ARG A 71 20.78 -37.44 -21.38
CA ARG A 71 21.85 -37.38 -20.37
C ARG A 71 21.32 -37.05 -18.98
N SER A 72 21.54 -38.01 -18.08
CA SER A 72 21.60 -37.89 -16.63
C SER A 72 22.99 -37.40 -16.21
N VAL A 73 23.08 -36.58 -15.15
CA VAL A 73 24.36 -36.30 -14.46
C VAL A 73 24.14 -36.29 -12.95
N THR A 74 24.91 -37.13 -12.26
CA THR A 74 25.08 -37.20 -10.81
C THR A 74 26.55 -36.86 -10.48
N LEU A 75 26.73 -36.16 -9.36
CA LEU A 75 27.91 -35.94 -8.48
C LEU A 75 29.28 -36.56 -8.83
N ALA A 76 30.35 -35.75 -8.70
CA ALA A 76 31.55 -35.94 -7.83
C ALA A 76 32.77 -35.14 -8.34
N GLY A 77 33.60 -34.59 -7.42
CA GLY A 77 34.96 -34.06 -7.69
C GLY A 77 35.97 -35.18 -8.06
N PRO A 78 37.30 -34.93 -8.23
CA PRO A 78 38.18 -34.13 -7.36
C PRO A 78 39.27 -33.26 -8.07
N ALA A 79 40.19 -32.69 -7.29
CA ALA A 79 41.30 -31.77 -7.61
C ALA A 79 42.43 -32.33 -8.51
N PRO A 80 43.43 -31.49 -8.91
CA PRO A 80 44.76 -31.57 -8.27
C PRO A 80 45.58 -30.25 -8.10
N THR A 81 46.32 -30.20 -6.97
CA THR A 81 47.71 -29.72 -6.63
C THR A 81 48.57 -28.90 -7.62
N ALA A 82 49.63 -28.13 -7.28
CA ALA A 82 50.24 -27.50 -6.07
C ALA A 82 51.63 -26.90 -6.46
N ARG A 83 52.06 -25.78 -5.83
CA ARG A 83 53.45 -25.43 -5.37
C ARG A 83 53.45 -23.97 -4.83
N SER A 84 53.60 -23.74 -3.51
CA SER A 84 54.82 -23.60 -2.66
C SER A 84 55.49 -22.20 -2.83
N ALA A 85 55.79 -21.40 -1.79
CA ALA A 85 56.53 -21.68 -0.54
C ALA A 85 56.17 -20.69 0.61
N ALA A 86 56.01 -21.17 1.85
CA ALA A 86 56.93 -21.10 3.02
C ALA A 86 56.84 -19.78 3.83
N GLY A 87 56.65 -19.74 5.16
CA GLY A 87 56.44 -20.74 6.22
C GLY A 87 56.32 -20.01 7.59
N PRO A 88 55.82 -20.65 8.67
CA PRO A 88 55.91 -20.12 10.05
C PRO A 88 56.73 -21.03 10.99
N VAL A 89 57.18 -20.50 12.12
CA VAL A 89 57.65 -21.26 13.30
C VAL A 89 57.14 -20.56 14.57
N THR A 90 56.63 -21.36 15.51
CA THR A 90 56.03 -21.00 16.81
C THR A 90 56.95 -21.31 18.00
N ASP A 91 56.51 -20.81 19.16
CA ASP A 91 56.70 -21.31 20.54
C ASP A 91 58.06 -21.04 21.22
N CYS A 92 58.19 -20.93 22.54
CA CYS A 92 57.37 -20.63 23.75
C CYS A 92 58.42 -20.71 24.88
N GLU A 93 58.44 -19.82 25.89
CA GLU A 93 58.76 -20.18 27.29
C GLU A 93 58.73 -18.95 28.24
N THR A 94 58.76 -19.27 29.53
CA THR A 94 58.01 -18.70 30.66
C THR A 94 58.77 -17.75 31.59
N ASP A 95 57.97 -16.95 32.31
CA ASP A 95 58.07 -16.54 33.72
C ASP A 95 58.96 -15.37 34.21
N ARG A 96 58.34 -14.65 35.17
CA ARG A 96 58.84 -13.87 36.33
C ARG A 96 58.98 -12.32 36.27
N ALA A 97 58.20 -11.69 37.19
CA ALA A 97 58.42 -10.45 37.96
C ALA A 97 58.54 -9.11 37.19
N GLY A 98 58.00 -7.96 37.58
CA GLY A 98 57.43 -7.45 38.84
C GLY A 98 58.08 -6.09 39.17
N ARG A 99 57.27 -5.00 39.34
CA ARG A 99 57.61 -3.66 39.90
C ARG A 99 58.59 -2.80 39.05
N THR A 100 58.58 -1.46 38.95
CA THR A 100 58.11 -0.23 39.68
C THR A 100 57.93 0.90 38.62
N GLU A 101 56.95 1.81 38.67
CA GLU A 101 56.87 3.12 39.37
C GLU A 101 57.96 4.19 39.05
N GLU A 102 57.48 5.42 38.75
CA GLU A 102 58.15 6.76 38.79
C GLU A 102 59.20 7.06 37.67
N ASP A 103 59.42 8.26 37.10
CA ASP A 103 58.92 9.64 37.25
C ASP A 103 59.53 10.53 36.12
N GLU A 104 58.93 11.71 35.88
CA GLU A 104 59.56 12.99 35.42
C GLU A 104 60.28 13.11 34.04
N ALA A 105 60.33 14.24 33.30
CA ALA A 105 59.84 15.62 33.45
C ALA A 105 59.98 16.44 32.12
N MET A 106 59.16 17.51 32.05
CA MET A 106 59.41 18.84 31.46
C MET A 106 59.60 19.11 29.94
N ARG A 107 58.53 19.71 29.37
CA ARG A 107 58.46 20.99 28.61
C ARG A 107 59.41 21.23 27.42
N CYS A 108 58.83 21.37 26.21
CA CYS A 108 59.03 22.56 25.37
C CYS A 108 57.93 22.75 24.31
N VAL A 109 57.58 24.02 24.10
CA VAL A 109 56.41 24.56 23.37
C VAL A 109 56.59 24.54 21.86
N LYS A 110 55.61 24.03 21.10
CA LYS A 110 55.17 24.62 19.81
C LYS A 110 53.67 24.41 19.61
N PHE A 111 52.92 25.51 19.67
CA PHE A 111 51.52 25.61 19.25
C PHE A 111 51.42 25.18 17.79
N VAL A 112 50.75 24.05 17.51
CA VAL A 112 50.18 23.78 16.19
C VAL A 112 48.74 24.28 16.25
N VAL A 113 48.50 25.46 15.69
CA VAL A 113 47.14 25.91 15.36
C VAL A 113 46.66 24.98 14.25
N GLY A 114 45.99 23.90 14.64
CA GLY A 114 45.26 23.05 13.73
C GLY A 114 44.07 23.84 13.21
N VAL A 115 44.17 24.33 11.97
CA VAL A 115 43.01 24.76 11.20
C VAL A 115 42.15 23.52 10.97
N ILE A 116 41.16 23.32 11.84
CA ILE A 116 40.05 22.41 11.55
C ILE A 116 39.27 23.09 10.43
N LEU A 117 39.61 22.73 9.19
CA LEU A 117 38.74 23.01 8.06
C LEU A 117 37.48 22.18 8.29
N ALA A 118 36.46 22.80 8.90
CA ALA A 118 35.12 22.25 8.90
C ALA A 118 34.65 22.27 7.44
N VAL A 119 34.92 21.18 6.72
CA VAL A 119 34.22 20.89 5.48
C VAL A 119 32.79 20.63 5.91
N ALA A 120 31.99 21.69 5.93
CA ALA A 120 30.56 21.57 5.83
C ALA A 120 30.31 20.85 4.49
N ILE A 121 30.19 19.53 4.54
CA ILE A 121 29.47 18.79 3.53
C ILE A 121 28.05 19.33 3.69
N GLY A 122 27.77 20.42 2.98
CA GLY A 122 26.40 20.82 2.73
C GLY A 122 25.77 19.59 2.09
N ALA A 123 24.98 18.87 2.87
CA ALA A 123 23.94 18.07 2.28
C ALA A 123 23.12 19.09 1.49
N THR A 124 23.39 19.19 0.19
CA THR A 124 22.41 19.77 -0.71
C THR A 124 21.21 18.86 -0.52
N ALA A 125 20.28 19.28 0.34
CA ALA A 125 18.95 18.74 0.32
C ALA A 125 18.56 18.87 -1.14
N TRP A 126 18.45 17.74 -1.82
CA TRP A 126 17.89 17.71 -3.16
C TRP A 126 16.48 18.23 -2.94
N ALA A 127 16.28 19.53 -3.15
CA ALA A 127 14.96 20.12 -3.08
C ALA A 127 14.14 19.33 -4.09
N ALA A 128 12.99 18.80 -3.66
CA ALA A 128 12.09 18.13 -4.56
C ALA A 128 11.90 19.04 -5.79
N PRO A 129 11.86 18.48 -7.01
CA PRO A 129 11.74 19.27 -8.25
C PRO A 129 10.41 20.02 -8.37
N VAL A 130 9.58 19.95 -7.32
CA VAL A 130 8.31 20.62 -7.15
C VAL A 130 8.22 21.21 -5.75
N SER A 131 7.59 22.37 -5.62
CA SER A 131 7.13 22.90 -4.34
C SER A 131 5.62 22.97 -4.33
N VAL A 132 5.01 22.71 -3.17
CA VAL A 132 3.56 22.76 -2.96
C VAL A 132 3.22 23.83 -1.94
N SER A 133 2.16 24.59 -2.19
CA SER A 133 1.66 25.62 -1.28
C SER A 133 0.16 25.49 -1.09
N LEU A 134 -0.30 25.92 0.08
CA LEU A 134 -1.71 26.12 0.37
C LEU A 134 -1.93 27.58 0.77
N THR A 135 -3.02 28.18 0.29
CA THR A 135 -3.50 29.46 0.80
C THR A 135 -5.01 29.44 1.06
N PRO A 136 -5.53 30.09 2.12
CA PRO A 136 -6.98 30.24 2.31
C PRO A 136 -7.60 31.02 1.15
N ILE A 137 -8.82 30.68 0.73
CA ILE A 137 -9.55 31.50 -0.27
C ILE A 137 -9.98 32.84 0.33
N VAL A 138 -10.31 32.83 1.62
CA VAL A 138 -10.82 33.99 2.34
C VAL A 138 -9.86 34.34 3.46
N ASP A 139 -9.30 35.54 3.40
CA ASP A 139 -8.45 36.09 4.45
C ASP A 139 -9.31 36.74 5.54
N ARG A 140 -9.89 35.91 6.41
CA ARG A 140 -10.68 36.32 7.58
C ARG A 140 -10.44 35.38 8.75
N ALA A 141 -10.55 35.91 9.96
CA ALA A 141 -10.29 35.17 11.21
C ALA A 141 -11.35 34.10 11.54
N VAL A 142 -12.57 34.22 11.01
CA VAL A 142 -13.69 33.32 11.28
C VAL A 142 -14.36 32.99 9.96
N LEU A 143 -14.48 31.70 9.66
CA LEU A 143 -15.06 31.20 8.43
C LEU A 143 -16.30 30.36 8.76
N THR A 144 -17.33 30.44 7.93
CA THR A 144 -18.41 29.44 7.96
C THR A 144 -17.87 28.08 7.49
N PRO A 145 -18.57 26.95 7.73
CA PRO A 145 -18.09 25.64 7.30
C PRO A 145 -17.84 25.55 5.78
N ALA A 146 -18.70 26.18 4.99
CA ALA A 146 -18.55 26.24 3.52
C ALA A 146 -17.38 27.12 3.06
N GLU A 147 -16.99 28.13 3.83
CA GLU A 147 -15.83 28.97 3.53
C GLU A 147 -14.53 28.30 3.98
N GLY A 148 -14.50 27.75 5.20
CA GLY A 148 -13.32 27.11 5.79
C GLY A 148 -12.95 25.77 5.17
N ALA A 149 -13.87 25.13 4.46
CA ALA A 149 -13.58 23.93 3.68
C ALA A 149 -12.80 24.22 2.38
N ARG A 150 -12.77 25.47 1.89
CA ARG A 150 -12.20 25.78 0.57
C ARG A 150 -10.84 26.48 0.66
N LEU A 151 -9.87 25.98 -0.09
CA LEU A 151 -8.49 26.51 -0.14
C LEU A 151 -7.95 26.54 -1.58
N HIS A 152 -6.95 27.38 -1.82
CA HIS A 152 -6.11 27.30 -3.01
C HIS A 152 -4.96 26.33 -2.76
N PHE A 153 -4.82 25.35 -3.64
CA PHE A 153 -3.66 24.49 -3.75
C PHE A 153 -2.80 24.96 -4.92
N GLY A 154 -1.51 25.16 -4.69
CA GLY A 154 -0.54 25.50 -5.72
C GLY A 154 0.57 24.46 -5.81
N ILE A 155 1.02 24.17 -7.03
CA ILE A 155 2.24 23.41 -7.28
C ILE A 155 3.09 24.13 -8.33
N THR A 156 4.38 24.26 -8.02
CA THR A 156 5.36 24.99 -8.84
C THR A 156 6.50 24.06 -9.22
N ASN A 157 6.91 24.09 -10.48
CA ASN A 157 8.14 23.45 -10.93
C ASN A 157 9.36 24.28 -10.48
N THR A 158 10.14 23.74 -9.55
CA THR A 158 11.36 24.37 -9.02
C THR A 158 12.62 23.87 -9.72
N ALA A 159 12.50 22.89 -10.61
CA ALA A 159 13.61 22.40 -11.41
C ALA A 159 13.94 23.37 -12.57
N GLY A 160 15.20 23.36 -13.00
CA GLY A 160 15.65 24.10 -14.17
C GLY A 160 15.31 23.45 -15.52
N ARG A 161 14.34 22.51 -15.55
CA ARG A 161 13.90 21.78 -16.75
C ARG A 161 12.40 21.50 -16.73
N ASP A 162 11.83 21.12 -17.87
CA ASP A 162 10.45 20.68 -17.93
C ASP A 162 10.23 19.40 -17.12
N ILE A 163 9.17 19.39 -16.34
CA ILE A 163 8.71 18.21 -15.61
C ILE A 163 7.26 17.91 -15.98
N ALA A 164 6.80 16.71 -15.68
CA ALA A 164 5.38 16.45 -15.62
C ALA A 164 4.97 15.86 -14.28
N ILE A 165 3.83 16.32 -13.78
CA ILE A 165 3.22 15.88 -12.52
C ILE A 165 1.99 15.01 -12.80
N LEU A 166 1.76 14.04 -11.93
CA LEU A 166 0.66 13.10 -12.06
C LEU A 166 -0.62 13.67 -11.45
N ARG A 167 -1.60 14.00 -12.29
CA ARG A 167 -2.79 14.78 -11.92
C ARG A 167 -3.53 14.19 -10.72
N TYR A 168 -3.82 12.89 -10.73
CA TYR A 168 -4.61 12.23 -9.68
C TYR A 168 -3.87 12.00 -8.36
N THR A 169 -2.57 12.32 -8.28
CA THR A 169 -1.83 12.38 -6.99
C THR A 169 -1.89 13.76 -6.35
N THR A 170 -2.68 14.67 -6.92
CA THR A 170 -2.86 16.06 -6.49
C THR A 170 -4.36 16.40 -6.51
N PRO A 171 -4.80 17.41 -5.74
CA PRO A 171 -6.22 17.79 -5.74
C PRO A 171 -6.67 18.46 -7.05
N ILE A 172 -5.75 18.72 -8.00
CA ILE A 172 -6.08 19.17 -9.37
C ILE A 172 -6.93 18.10 -10.10
N GLY A 173 -6.72 16.82 -9.76
CA GLY A 173 -7.53 15.71 -10.25
C GLY A 173 -8.81 15.45 -9.43
N GLY A 174 -9.09 16.26 -8.42
CA GLY A 174 -10.08 15.95 -7.38
C GLY A 174 -9.55 14.96 -6.34
N PHE A 175 -10.46 14.43 -5.51
CA PHE A 175 -10.12 13.47 -4.45
C PHE A 175 -10.25 12.03 -4.92
N GLU A 176 -9.11 11.36 -5.03
CA GLU A 176 -9.01 9.94 -5.36
C GLU A 176 -8.27 9.12 -4.29
N SER A 177 -7.63 9.83 -3.36
CA SER A 177 -6.98 9.28 -2.18
C SER A 177 -6.95 10.34 -1.08
N ASN A 178 -6.45 9.96 0.09
CA ASN A 178 -6.31 10.85 1.24
C ASN A 178 -5.10 11.80 1.08
N LEU A 179 -5.33 12.99 0.51
CA LEU A 179 -4.24 13.88 0.09
C LEU A 179 -3.66 14.77 1.22
N PHE A 180 -4.48 15.12 2.21
CA PHE A 180 -4.19 16.13 3.24
C PHE A 180 -4.19 15.55 4.65
N ALA A 181 -3.30 16.09 5.50
CA ALA A 181 -3.38 15.97 6.95
C ALA A 181 -4.31 17.05 7.45
N VAL A 182 -5.46 16.62 7.94
CA VAL A 182 -6.47 17.50 8.50
C VAL A 182 -6.65 17.12 9.96
N THR A 183 -6.49 18.09 10.85
CA THR A 183 -6.87 17.94 12.25
C THR A 183 -7.91 18.99 12.62
N ARG A 184 -8.77 18.68 13.58
CA ARG A 184 -9.67 19.62 14.26
C ARG A 184 -9.36 19.56 15.74
N ASP A 185 -9.02 20.69 16.34
CA ASP A 185 -8.66 20.81 17.76
C ASP A 185 -7.58 19.78 18.17
N GLY A 186 -6.61 19.56 17.27
CA GLY A 186 -5.52 18.61 17.44
C GLY A 186 -5.87 17.13 17.20
N GLN A 187 -7.13 16.81 16.90
CA GLN A 187 -7.56 15.44 16.59
C GLN A 187 -7.67 15.23 15.07
N PRO A 188 -7.18 14.10 14.52
CA PRO A 188 -7.31 13.81 13.09
C PRO A 188 -8.77 13.81 12.63
N VAL A 189 -9.03 14.45 11.50
CA VAL A 189 -10.32 14.42 10.82
C VAL A 189 -10.33 13.22 9.86
N PRO A 190 -11.31 12.30 9.95
CA PRO A 190 -11.38 11.16 9.06
C PRO A 190 -11.52 11.58 7.59
N TYR A 191 -10.76 10.90 6.73
CA TYR A 191 -11.01 10.92 5.28
C TYR A 191 -12.25 10.08 4.98
N ILE A 192 -13.20 10.68 4.27
CA ILE A 192 -14.50 10.11 3.90
C ILE A 192 -14.73 10.12 2.38
N GLY A 193 -13.75 10.57 1.60
CA GLY A 193 -13.77 10.53 0.14
C GLY A 193 -13.50 9.13 -0.43
N ARG A 194 -13.50 9.03 -1.76
CA ARG A 194 -13.20 7.77 -2.46
C ARG A 194 -11.70 7.42 -2.37
N MET A 195 -11.39 6.14 -2.25
CA MET A 195 -10.05 5.55 -2.43
C MET A 195 -10.08 4.76 -3.73
N VAL A 196 -9.25 5.12 -4.71
CA VAL A 196 -9.45 4.76 -6.12
C VAL A 196 -8.30 3.94 -6.67
N LEU A 197 -8.51 2.64 -6.86
CA LEU A 197 -7.56 1.82 -7.59
C LEU A 197 -7.54 2.17 -9.09
N ARG A 198 -6.38 2.60 -9.58
CA ARG A 198 -6.12 2.90 -11.00
C ARG A 198 -5.19 1.91 -11.68
N LEU A 199 -5.28 1.87 -13.01
CA LEU A 199 -4.22 1.40 -13.88
C LEU A 199 -3.04 2.36 -13.88
N GLY A 200 -1.92 1.90 -14.46
CA GLY A 200 -0.77 2.78 -14.68
C GLY A 200 -1.18 4.00 -15.52
N PRO A 201 -0.54 5.15 -15.29
CA PRO A 201 -0.96 6.40 -15.91
C PRO A 201 -0.78 6.40 -17.42
N THR A 202 -1.72 6.99 -18.14
CA THR A 202 -1.63 7.27 -19.58
C THR A 202 -1.05 8.67 -19.82
N ALA A 203 -0.85 9.07 -21.08
CA ALA A 203 -0.31 10.39 -21.41
C ALA A 203 -1.18 11.54 -20.87
N GLU A 204 -2.50 11.35 -20.86
CA GLU A 204 -3.51 12.32 -20.43
C GLU A 204 -3.55 12.53 -18.91
N ASP A 205 -2.93 11.64 -18.12
CA ASP A 205 -2.86 11.77 -16.67
C ASP A 205 -1.74 12.72 -16.21
N TRP A 206 -0.86 13.12 -17.12
CA TRP A 206 0.31 13.97 -16.84
C TRP A 206 0.05 15.42 -17.21
N ILE A 207 0.40 16.33 -16.30
CA ILE A 207 0.40 17.77 -16.54
C ILE A 207 1.86 18.21 -16.63
N THR A 208 2.26 18.77 -17.78
CA THR A 208 3.60 19.33 -17.97
C THR A 208 3.69 20.72 -17.36
N LEU A 209 4.81 21.00 -16.69
CA LEU A 209 5.16 22.31 -16.15
C LEU A 209 6.57 22.69 -16.59
N SER A 210 6.71 23.86 -17.21
CA SER A 210 8.01 24.45 -17.53
C SER A 210 8.72 25.01 -16.29
N PRO A 211 10.03 25.30 -16.35
CA PRO A 211 10.77 25.86 -15.22
C PRO A 211 10.11 27.12 -14.64
N GLY A 212 9.80 27.10 -13.34
CA GLY A 212 9.12 28.19 -12.64
C GLY A 212 7.62 28.29 -12.90
N GLU A 213 7.05 27.47 -13.78
CA GLU A 213 5.61 27.43 -14.02
C GLU A 213 4.88 26.87 -12.78
N SER A 214 3.71 27.44 -12.51
CA SER A 214 2.83 27.02 -11.43
C SER A 214 1.43 26.72 -11.95
N ILE A 215 0.79 25.72 -11.37
CA ILE A 215 -0.63 25.44 -11.56
C ILE A 215 -1.34 25.47 -10.21
N GLU A 216 -2.55 26.02 -10.21
CA GLU A 216 -3.38 26.17 -9.02
C GLU A 216 -4.73 25.48 -9.21
N ALA A 217 -5.31 25.03 -8.10
CA ALA A 217 -6.68 24.54 -8.02
C ALA A 217 -7.37 25.05 -6.76
N VAL A 218 -8.66 25.36 -6.88
CA VAL A 218 -9.53 25.54 -5.72
C VAL A 218 -10.00 24.17 -5.26
N VAL A 219 -9.77 23.86 -4.00
CA VAL A 219 -10.07 22.55 -3.39
C VAL A 219 -11.13 22.75 -2.33
N ASP A 220 -12.22 21.99 -2.40
CA ASP A 220 -13.22 21.88 -1.33
C ASP A 220 -12.98 20.61 -0.51
N LEU A 221 -12.40 20.77 0.68
CA LEU A 221 -12.11 19.66 1.59
C LEU A 221 -13.38 18.93 2.06
N SER A 222 -14.55 19.57 2.04
CA SER A 222 -15.80 18.92 2.48
C SER A 222 -16.25 17.80 1.55
N GLU A 223 -15.71 17.73 0.33
CA GLU A 223 -15.92 16.61 -0.59
C GLU A 223 -15.31 15.30 -0.08
N ALA A 224 -14.30 15.37 0.78
CA ALA A 224 -13.50 14.21 1.17
C ALA A 224 -13.11 14.14 2.65
N TYR A 225 -13.36 15.18 3.44
CA TYR A 225 -13.11 15.25 4.88
C TYR A 225 -14.39 15.68 5.61
N ASP A 226 -14.60 15.17 6.83
CA ASP A 226 -15.75 15.59 7.64
C ASP A 226 -15.52 16.99 8.27
N MET A 227 -15.83 18.02 7.48
CA MET A 227 -15.68 19.45 7.81
C MET A 227 -16.94 20.06 8.44
N ARG A 228 -17.92 19.27 8.88
CA ARG A 228 -19.23 19.77 9.31
C ARG A 228 -19.26 20.41 10.71
N ARG A 229 -18.27 20.08 11.55
CA ARG A 229 -18.19 20.58 12.94
C ARG A 229 -17.36 21.85 12.99
N GLY A 230 -17.75 22.78 13.86
CA GLY A 230 -16.92 23.95 14.17
C GLY A 230 -15.69 23.57 15.00
N GLY A 231 -14.66 24.41 14.95
CA GLY A 231 -13.40 24.21 15.67
C GLY A 231 -12.20 24.78 14.91
N THR A 232 -11.01 24.63 15.49
CA THR A 232 -9.77 25.04 14.85
C THR A 232 -9.22 23.91 14.00
N TYR A 233 -9.12 24.12 12.70
CA TYR A 233 -8.60 23.15 11.75
C TYR A 233 -7.17 23.47 11.35
N THR A 234 -6.31 22.45 11.33
CA THR A 234 -4.96 22.53 10.74
C THR A 234 -4.89 21.66 9.49
N ILE A 235 -4.42 22.20 8.38
CA ILE A 235 -4.42 21.54 7.07
C ILE A 235 -3.03 21.60 6.45
N THR A 236 -2.52 20.44 6.03
CA THR A 236 -1.25 20.28 5.32
C THR A 236 -1.41 19.29 4.19
N PHE A 237 -0.97 19.60 2.96
CA PHE A 237 -0.84 18.59 1.92
C PHE A 237 0.39 17.72 2.22
N ARG A 238 0.24 16.39 2.18
CA ARG A 238 1.33 15.45 2.51
C ARG A 238 1.45 14.27 1.54
N HIS A 239 0.61 14.22 0.52
CA HIS A 239 0.56 13.07 -0.36
C HIS A 239 1.78 13.07 -1.29
N PRO A 240 2.43 11.91 -1.48
CA PRO A 240 3.50 11.82 -2.46
C PRO A 240 2.98 12.12 -3.88
N ILE A 241 3.74 12.89 -4.65
CA ILE A 241 3.37 13.29 -6.02
C ILE A 241 4.15 12.45 -7.02
N GLY A 242 3.47 11.98 -8.06
CA GLY A 242 4.15 11.39 -9.21
C GLY A 242 4.81 12.47 -10.06
N VAL A 243 6.13 12.42 -10.21
CA VAL A 243 6.90 13.36 -11.03
C VAL A 243 7.73 12.60 -12.06
N ARG A 244 7.81 13.12 -13.28
CA ARG A 244 8.74 12.63 -14.31
C ARG A 244 9.49 13.78 -14.97
N SER A 245 10.77 13.57 -15.25
CA SER A 245 11.57 14.44 -16.10
C SER A 245 11.23 14.16 -17.56
N LEU A 246 11.07 15.19 -18.39
CA LEU A 246 10.81 15.02 -19.83
C LEU A 246 12.09 14.87 -20.66
N ASP A 247 13.25 15.23 -20.12
CA ASP A 247 14.55 15.13 -20.79
C ASP A 247 15.16 13.72 -20.77
N GLU A 248 14.58 12.77 -20.01
CA GLU A 248 15.11 11.41 -19.91
C GLU A 248 14.49 10.48 -20.97
N ASP A 249 15.30 10.04 -21.94
CA ASP A 249 14.93 9.07 -22.99
C ASP A 249 14.04 7.95 -22.44
N VAL A 250 12.77 7.96 -22.83
CA VAL A 250 11.74 7.01 -22.39
C VAL A 250 11.99 5.68 -23.09
N ARG A 251 12.78 4.79 -22.48
CA ARG A 251 12.85 3.39 -22.91
C ARG A 251 11.59 2.66 -22.44
N GLU A 252 10.73 2.34 -23.39
CA GLU A 252 9.61 1.42 -23.24
C GLU A 252 10.16 0.05 -22.78
N MET A 253 9.96 -0.30 -21.51
CA MET A 253 10.29 -1.62 -21.00
C MET A 253 9.00 -2.43 -20.90
N ALA A 254 8.66 -3.10 -22.01
CA ALA A 254 7.55 -4.04 -22.18
C ALA A 254 6.12 -3.45 -22.08
N PRO A 255 5.13 -4.05 -22.78
CA PRO A 255 3.75 -3.59 -22.75
C PRO A 255 3.16 -3.70 -21.33
N GLY A 256 2.70 -2.58 -20.77
CA GLY A 256 2.03 -2.54 -19.47
C GLY A 256 2.93 -2.18 -18.27
N ALA A 257 4.21 -1.91 -18.49
CA ALA A 257 5.09 -1.29 -17.49
C ALA A 257 5.51 0.11 -17.99
N VAL A 258 4.61 1.08 -17.82
CA VAL A 258 5.02 2.49 -17.83
C VAL A 258 6.02 2.67 -16.67
N ARG A 259 7.12 3.40 -16.91
CA ARG A 259 8.09 3.76 -15.87
C ARG A 259 7.34 4.09 -14.58
N SER A 260 7.78 3.50 -13.47
CA SER A 260 7.61 4.13 -12.17
C SER A 260 8.02 5.58 -12.33
N HIS A 261 7.04 6.47 -12.43
CA HIS A 261 7.30 7.87 -12.17
C HIS A 261 7.95 7.97 -10.79
N GLU A 262 8.84 8.92 -10.62
CA GLU A 262 9.43 9.11 -9.32
C GLU A 262 8.33 9.61 -8.39
N ILE A 263 8.08 8.84 -7.32
CA ILE A 263 7.23 9.30 -6.24
C ILE A 263 8.06 10.26 -5.41
N GLN A 264 7.70 11.54 -5.46
CA GLN A 264 8.34 12.58 -4.67
C GLN A 264 7.55 12.83 -3.40
N ALA A 265 8.21 12.64 -2.26
CA ALA A 265 7.67 13.06 -0.98
C ALA A 265 7.73 14.60 -0.91
N VAL A 266 6.57 15.21 -0.71
CA VAL A 266 6.42 16.66 -0.63
C VAL A 266 5.45 16.98 0.50
N GLU A 267 5.64 18.15 1.10
CA GLU A 267 4.70 18.70 2.07
C GLU A 267 4.51 20.19 1.78
N SER A 268 3.30 20.69 1.98
CA SER A 268 3.03 22.13 1.88
C SER A 268 3.34 22.85 3.19
N ASN A 269 3.20 24.18 3.19
CA ASN A 269 2.93 24.89 4.43
C ASN A 269 1.66 24.37 5.11
N THR A 270 1.55 24.60 6.42
CA THR A 270 0.33 24.31 7.18
C THR A 270 -0.52 25.57 7.27
N ILE A 271 -1.82 25.43 7.02
CA ILE A 271 -2.81 26.48 7.27
C ILE A 271 -3.55 26.14 8.56
N GLU A 272 -3.82 27.17 9.37
CA GLU A 272 -4.77 27.11 10.46
C GLU A 272 -6.00 27.98 10.12
N VAL A 273 -7.21 27.42 10.25
CA VAL A 273 -8.47 28.16 10.08
C VAL A 273 -9.42 27.84 11.22
N PHE A 274 -10.11 28.86 11.73
CA PHE A 274 -11.21 28.67 12.67
C PHE A 274 -12.53 28.63 11.90
N ILE A 275 -13.25 27.52 12.04
CA ILE A 275 -14.57 27.33 11.46
C ILE A 275 -15.63 27.53 12.53
N ASP A 276 -16.48 28.53 12.35
CA ASP A 276 -17.66 28.75 13.18
C ASP A 276 -18.78 27.82 12.74
N GLY A 277 -19.14 26.88 13.61
CA GLY A 277 -20.11 25.83 13.34
C GLY A 277 -20.46 25.08 14.62
N PRO A 278 -21.48 24.22 14.59
CA PRO A 278 -21.87 23.46 15.77
C PRO A 278 -20.71 22.53 16.21
N PRO A 279 -20.46 22.38 17.53
CA PRO A 279 -19.36 21.56 18.04
C PRO A 279 -19.57 20.06 17.74
N GLU A 280 -20.84 19.66 17.64
CA GLU A 280 -21.26 18.32 17.24
C GLU A 280 -22.35 18.44 16.18
N VAL A 281 -22.35 17.50 15.24
CA VAL A 281 -23.44 17.35 14.27
C VAL A 281 -23.95 15.93 14.43
N ASP A 282 -25.27 15.77 14.57
CA ASP A 282 -25.90 14.46 14.49
C ASP A 282 -25.66 13.92 13.07
N VAL A 283 -24.77 12.93 12.99
CA VAL A 283 -24.45 12.27 11.73
C VAL A 283 -25.49 11.20 11.50
N GLU A 284 -26.66 11.57 11.00
CA GLU A 284 -27.56 10.59 10.40
C GLU A 284 -26.89 10.12 9.10
N GLN A 285 -26.10 9.05 9.19
CA GLN A 285 -25.58 8.38 8.01
C GLN A 285 -26.78 7.91 7.21
N ALA A 286 -26.92 8.41 5.98
CA ALA A 286 -27.98 7.95 5.09
C ALA A 286 -27.97 6.41 5.08
N PRO A 287 -29.13 5.77 5.28
CA PRO A 287 -29.21 4.33 5.35
C PRO A 287 -28.56 3.75 4.09
N LEU A 288 -27.52 2.95 4.29
CA LEU A 288 -26.86 2.31 3.19
C LEU A 288 -27.85 1.31 2.56
N PRO A 289 -27.95 1.24 1.22
CA PRO A 289 -28.94 0.41 0.55
C PRO A 289 -28.78 -1.07 0.94
N GLU A 290 -29.89 -1.79 0.90
CA GLU A 290 -29.96 -3.19 1.28
C GLU A 290 -29.00 -4.07 0.45
N PHE A 291 -28.46 -5.10 1.09
CA PHE A 291 -27.39 -5.96 0.59
C PHE A 291 -27.60 -6.46 -0.85
N GLY A 292 -26.62 -6.26 -1.73
CA GLY A 292 -26.62 -6.91 -3.04
C GLY A 292 -25.80 -6.24 -4.14
N TYR A 293 -26.32 -6.36 -5.36
CA TYR A 293 -25.73 -5.82 -6.57
C TYR A 293 -26.61 -4.69 -7.11
N SER A 294 -26.02 -3.53 -7.35
CA SER A 294 -26.65 -2.39 -8.02
C SER A 294 -25.97 -2.15 -9.37
N GLY A 295 -26.75 -2.06 -10.45
CA GLY A 295 -26.23 -1.80 -11.81
C GLY A 295 -25.41 -2.94 -12.43
N CYS A 296 -25.25 -4.09 -11.77
CA CYS A 296 -24.45 -5.21 -12.27
C CYS A 296 -25.30 -6.24 -13.03
N THR A 297 -24.90 -6.56 -14.26
CA THR A 297 -25.45 -7.68 -15.04
C THR A 297 -25.14 -9.04 -14.39
N SER A 298 -25.92 -10.08 -14.69
CA SER A 298 -25.72 -11.43 -14.12
C SER A 298 -24.31 -12.01 -14.37
N SER A 299 -23.69 -11.69 -15.51
CA SER A 299 -22.31 -12.09 -15.81
C SER A 299 -21.30 -11.35 -14.94
N GLN A 300 -21.50 -10.05 -14.70
CA GLN A 300 -20.69 -9.27 -13.76
C GLN A 300 -20.84 -9.77 -12.33
N GLN A 301 -22.06 -10.10 -11.89
CA GLN A 301 -22.31 -10.70 -10.57
C GLN A 301 -21.55 -12.02 -10.41
N SER A 302 -21.60 -12.89 -11.42
CA SER A 302 -20.85 -14.16 -11.44
C SER A 302 -19.34 -13.93 -11.37
N SER A 303 -18.82 -12.98 -12.16
CA SER A 303 -17.42 -12.56 -12.13
C SER A 303 -17.00 -12.05 -10.74
N LEU A 304 -17.83 -11.25 -10.09
CA LEU A 304 -17.57 -10.73 -8.74
C LEU A 304 -17.57 -11.86 -7.70
N SER A 305 -18.50 -12.81 -7.77
CA SER A 305 -18.49 -14.01 -6.92
C SER A 305 -17.19 -14.81 -7.06
N THR A 306 -16.73 -15.03 -8.30
CA THR A 306 -15.44 -15.66 -8.56
C THR A 306 -14.30 -14.82 -7.95
N ALA A 307 -14.26 -13.51 -8.22
CA ALA A 307 -13.23 -12.62 -7.70
C ALA A 307 -13.14 -12.64 -6.17
N ARG A 308 -14.28 -12.68 -5.46
CA ARG A 308 -14.32 -12.82 -3.99
C ARG A 308 -13.62 -14.08 -3.51
N THR A 309 -13.84 -15.21 -4.18
CA THR A 309 -13.23 -16.49 -3.82
C THR A 309 -11.70 -16.41 -3.99
N TYR A 310 -11.22 -15.81 -5.08
CA TYR A 310 -9.80 -15.59 -5.30
C TYR A 310 -9.21 -14.61 -4.29
N GLY A 311 -9.87 -13.48 -4.00
CA GLY A 311 -9.44 -12.50 -3.03
C GLY A 311 -9.31 -13.08 -1.61
N GLN A 312 -10.30 -13.88 -1.19
CA GLN A 312 -10.24 -14.59 0.09
C GLN A 312 -9.08 -15.59 0.14
N ASN A 313 -8.83 -16.32 -0.95
CA ASN A 313 -7.70 -17.25 -1.02
C ASN A 313 -6.35 -16.52 -0.95
N LEU A 314 -6.20 -15.39 -1.66
CA LEU A 314 -5.00 -14.54 -1.62
C LEU A 314 -4.74 -14.04 -0.19
N ALA A 315 -5.77 -13.58 0.51
CA ALA A 315 -5.65 -13.13 1.90
C ALA A 315 -5.25 -14.28 2.84
N ALA A 316 -5.87 -15.46 2.70
CA ALA A 316 -5.54 -16.64 3.50
C ALA A 316 -4.09 -17.10 3.30
N LYS A 317 -3.65 -17.21 2.04
CA LYS A 317 -2.26 -17.57 1.69
C LYS A 317 -1.27 -16.57 2.27
N SER A 318 -1.57 -15.28 2.16
CA SER A 318 -0.72 -14.20 2.66
C SER A 318 -0.57 -14.24 4.17
N TYR A 319 -1.67 -14.40 4.89
CA TYR A 319 -1.63 -14.60 6.34
C TYR A 319 -0.80 -15.83 6.72
N ASN A 320 -1.05 -16.97 6.07
CA ASN A 320 -0.34 -18.22 6.37
C ASN A 320 1.17 -18.13 6.07
N GLN A 321 1.56 -17.41 5.00
CA GLN A 321 2.97 -17.14 4.71
C GLN A 321 3.63 -16.34 5.84
N LEU A 322 2.96 -15.30 6.33
CA LEU A 322 3.46 -14.46 7.42
C LEU A 322 3.49 -15.20 8.76
N ALA A 323 2.50 -16.05 9.03
CA ALA A 323 2.41 -16.86 10.24
C ALA A 323 3.46 -17.99 10.26
N GLY A 324 3.75 -18.59 9.10
CA GLY A 324 4.69 -19.71 8.98
C GLY A 324 6.16 -19.32 8.78
N THR A 325 6.46 -18.02 8.62
CA THR A 325 7.83 -17.53 8.35
C THR A 325 8.25 -16.52 9.41
N SER A 326 9.47 -16.66 9.93
CA SER A 326 10.04 -15.64 10.82
C SER A 326 10.21 -14.31 10.08
N GLY A 327 9.67 -13.22 10.64
CA GLY A 327 9.70 -11.92 9.98
C GLY A 327 11.12 -11.37 9.74
N SER A 328 12.09 -11.71 10.59
CA SER A 328 13.49 -11.27 10.42
C SER A 328 14.16 -11.87 9.18
N THR A 329 13.69 -13.03 8.71
CA THR A 329 14.21 -13.75 7.52
C THR A 329 13.25 -13.73 6.34
N ASN A 330 12.02 -13.24 6.50
CA ASN A 330 11.00 -13.20 5.45
C ASN A 330 11.36 -12.18 4.35
N THR A 331 11.97 -12.66 3.27
CA THR A 331 12.39 -11.83 2.13
C THR A 331 11.20 -11.26 1.36
N LEU A 332 10.10 -12.02 1.22
CA LEU A 332 8.88 -11.55 0.57
C LEU A 332 8.28 -10.36 1.33
N TYR A 333 8.21 -10.44 2.66
CA TYR A 333 7.80 -9.32 3.49
C TYR A 333 8.71 -8.11 3.29
N LYS A 334 10.04 -8.29 3.29
CA LYS A 334 10.99 -7.17 3.11
C LYS A 334 10.84 -6.49 1.76
N THR A 335 10.51 -7.23 0.70
CA THR A 335 10.25 -6.68 -0.64
C THR A 335 9.07 -5.72 -0.65
N TRP A 336 8.00 -6.04 0.10
CA TRP A 336 6.73 -5.31 0.02
C TRP A 336 6.45 -4.41 1.21
N PHE A 337 7.13 -4.58 2.34
CA PHE A 337 6.87 -3.82 3.56
C PHE A 337 8.16 -3.32 4.23
N GLY A 338 9.32 -3.61 3.64
CA GLY A 338 10.58 -3.02 4.03
C GLY A 338 11.20 -3.63 5.29
N THR A 339 12.00 -2.84 5.98
CA THR A 339 12.74 -3.27 7.16
C THR A 339 11.80 -3.81 8.24
N TYR A 340 12.07 -5.04 8.65
CA TYR A 340 11.32 -5.75 9.70
C TYR A 340 11.39 -5.01 11.03
N THR A 341 10.22 -4.87 11.64
CA THR A 341 10.06 -4.72 13.09
C THR A 341 8.93 -5.65 13.51
N SER A 342 8.93 -6.10 14.77
CA SER A 342 7.86 -6.96 15.29
C SER A 342 6.48 -6.30 15.17
N SER A 343 6.40 -4.98 15.41
CA SER A 343 5.18 -4.18 15.29
C SER A 343 4.66 -4.16 13.85
N ARG A 344 5.47 -3.72 12.88
CA ARG A 344 5.06 -3.66 11.46
C ARG A 344 4.67 -5.03 10.89
N TYR A 345 5.44 -6.07 11.23
CA TYR A 345 5.14 -7.42 10.78
C TYR A 345 3.79 -7.92 11.34
N SER A 346 3.50 -7.59 12.60
CA SER A 346 2.21 -7.89 13.23
C SER A 346 1.06 -7.10 12.61
N THR A 347 1.27 -5.82 12.28
CA THR A 347 0.30 -4.99 11.55
C THR A 347 -0.08 -5.64 10.22
N VAL A 348 0.90 -6.02 9.40
CA VAL A 348 0.64 -6.65 8.09
C VAL A 348 -0.04 -8.01 8.25
N LYS A 349 0.43 -8.85 9.18
CA LYS A 349 -0.17 -10.15 9.46
C LYS A 349 -1.65 -10.01 9.87
N ASN A 350 -1.94 -9.10 10.81
CA ASN A 350 -3.32 -8.84 11.26
C ASN A 350 -4.16 -8.19 10.16
N GLY A 351 -3.57 -7.37 9.30
CA GLY A 351 -4.23 -6.82 8.11
C GLY A 351 -4.79 -7.91 7.20
N TYR A 352 -3.97 -8.91 6.84
CA TYR A 352 -4.44 -10.05 6.05
C TYR A 352 -5.48 -10.91 6.76
N TYR A 353 -5.36 -11.07 8.09
CA TYR A 353 -6.39 -11.73 8.89
C TYR A 353 -7.73 -10.99 8.76
N ASN A 354 -7.76 -9.68 8.99
CA ASN A 354 -8.97 -8.87 8.91
C ASN A 354 -9.58 -8.89 7.50
N ILE A 355 -8.74 -8.75 6.46
CA ILE A 355 -9.15 -8.84 5.07
C ILE A 355 -9.79 -10.21 4.75
N TYR A 356 -9.18 -11.31 5.20
CA TYR A 356 -9.74 -12.65 5.01
C TYR A 356 -11.16 -12.78 5.58
N TYR A 357 -11.37 -12.28 6.80
CA TYR A 357 -12.70 -12.29 7.43
C TYR A 357 -13.66 -11.30 6.77
N ALA A 358 -13.17 -10.17 6.22
CA ALA A 358 -13.98 -9.25 5.44
C ALA A 358 -14.59 -9.94 4.22
N PHE A 359 -13.84 -10.80 3.51
CA PHE A 359 -14.37 -11.60 2.40
C PHE A 359 -15.44 -12.62 2.82
N GLY A 360 -15.50 -12.98 4.11
CA GLY A 360 -16.56 -13.82 4.68
C GLY A 360 -17.86 -13.07 4.99
N LYS A 361 -17.89 -11.74 4.87
CA LYS A 361 -19.08 -10.90 5.08
C LYS A 361 -19.78 -10.59 3.76
N THR A 362 -21.07 -10.28 3.78
CA THR A 362 -21.78 -9.83 2.57
C THR A 362 -21.28 -8.45 2.14
N TRP A 363 -20.90 -8.29 0.86
CA TRP A 363 -20.55 -6.97 0.31
C TRP A 363 -21.63 -6.48 -0.64
N ASN A 364 -21.71 -5.16 -0.74
CA ASN A 364 -22.50 -4.41 -1.69
C ASN A 364 -21.62 -3.99 -2.86
N TYR A 365 -22.05 -4.35 -4.07
CA TYR A 365 -21.36 -4.01 -5.30
C TYR A 365 -22.21 -3.05 -6.13
N THR A 366 -21.65 -1.90 -6.47
CA THR A 366 -22.26 -0.97 -7.43
C THR A 366 -21.43 -0.99 -8.72
N CYS A 367 -21.97 -1.57 -9.79
CA CYS A 367 -21.35 -1.47 -11.11
C CYS A 367 -21.75 -0.12 -11.73
N THR A 368 -20.76 0.73 -11.99
CA THR A 368 -20.98 2.14 -12.38
C THR A 368 -20.11 2.50 -13.59
N SER A 369 -20.41 3.64 -14.23
CA SER A 369 -19.44 4.32 -15.09
C SER A 369 -18.35 4.97 -14.25
N CYS A 370 -17.13 5.01 -14.78
CA CYS A 370 -15.97 5.65 -14.15
C CYS A 370 -15.11 6.33 -15.20
N GLU A 371 -14.18 7.16 -14.74
CA GLU A 371 -13.12 7.75 -15.54
C GLU A 371 -12.23 6.65 -16.15
N SER A 372 -11.58 6.97 -17.28
CA SER A 372 -10.63 6.06 -17.91
C SER A 372 -9.51 5.68 -16.92
N GLY A 373 -9.11 4.41 -16.95
CA GLY A 373 -8.06 3.88 -16.09
C GLY A 373 -8.50 3.50 -14.67
N VAL A 374 -9.71 3.86 -14.22
CA VAL A 374 -10.20 3.46 -12.89
C VAL A 374 -10.70 2.01 -12.90
N ILE A 375 -10.26 1.21 -11.93
CA ILE A 375 -10.61 -0.20 -11.78
C ILE A 375 -11.78 -0.36 -10.81
N ALA A 376 -11.65 0.21 -9.62
CA ALA A 376 -12.63 0.15 -8.55
C ALA A 376 -12.36 1.29 -7.56
N TYR A 377 -13.30 1.52 -6.66
CA TYR A 377 -13.08 2.40 -5.51
C TYR A 377 -14.00 2.03 -4.34
N VAL A 378 -13.61 2.47 -3.14
CA VAL A 378 -14.43 2.40 -1.92
C VAL A 378 -14.44 3.74 -1.19
N TYR A 379 -15.36 3.89 -0.25
CA TYR A 379 -15.29 4.93 0.77
C TYR A 379 -14.85 4.29 2.09
N PRO A 380 -13.77 4.73 2.76
CA PRO A 380 -13.23 4.06 3.95
C PRO A 380 -14.23 3.87 5.08
N ASN A 381 -15.18 4.80 5.23
CA ASN A 381 -16.23 4.80 6.25
C ASN A 381 -17.49 4.00 5.84
N ARG A 382 -17.54 3.40 4.64
CA ARG A 382 -18.64 2.55 4.16
C ARG A 382 -18.17 1.12 3.97
N THR A 383 -17.86 0.46 5.08
CA THR A 383 -17.33 -0.92 5.08
C THR A 383 -18.26 -1.87 4.32
N TYR A 384 -17.65 -2.70 3.46
CA TYR A 384 -18.32 -3.66 2.57
C TYR A 384 -19.08 -3.05 1.38
N TYR A 385 -18.91 -1.76 1.08
CA TYR A 385 -19.40 -1.15 -0.16
C TYR A 385 -18.23 -0.93 -1.11
N VAL A 386 -18.37 -1.41 -2.35
CA VAL A 386 -17.38 -1.23 -3.41
C VAL A 386 -18.07 -0.85 -4.72
N TRP A 387 -17.47 0.11 -5.41
CA TRP A 387 -17.88 0.55 -6.73
C TRP A 387 -16.93 -0.06 -7.75
N ILE A 388 -17.51 -0.74 -8.73
CA ILE A 388 -16.78 -1.52 -9.72
C ILE A 388 -16.89 -0.82 -11.07
N CYS A 389 -15.74 -0.52 -11.67
CA CYS A 389 -15.65 0.16 -12.96
C CYS A 389 -15.54 -0.85 -14.11
N PRO A 390 -15.82 -0.44 -15.37
CA PRO A 390 -15.77 -1.36 -16.51
C PRO A 390 -14.42 -2.07 -16.68
N ALA A 391 -13.31 -1.37 -16.40
CA ALA A 391 -11.96 -1.92 -16.54
C ALA A 391 -11.72 -3.17 -15.66
N PHE A 392 -12.37 -3.28 -14.50
CA PHE A 392 -12.26 -4.43 -13.59
C PHE A 392 -12.49 -5.77 -14.32
N PHE A 393 -13.47 -5.81 -15.21
CA PHE A 393 -13.90 -7.05 -15.86
C PHE A 393 -12.94 -7.54 -16.96
N ASN A 394 -11.98 -6.71 -17.37
CA ASN A 394 -11.00 -7.04 -18.41
C ASN A 394 -9.83 -7.90 -17.90
N TYR A 395 -9.72 -8.10 -16.57
CA TYR A 395 -8.60 -8.80 -15.95
C TYR A 395 -8.91 -10.26 -15.65
N SER A 396 -7.91 -11.08 -15.34
CA SER A 396 -8.12 -12.46 -14.90
C SER A 396 -8.84 -12.54 -13.55
N ALA A 397 -9.42 -13.70 -13.22
CA ALA A 397 -10.09 -13.92 -11.94
C ALA A 397 -9.19 -13.65 -10.72
N THR A 398 -7.91 -14.05 -10.79
CA THR A 398 -6.92 -13.78 -9.74
C THR A 398 -6.65 -12.29 -9.59
N GLN A 399 -6.48 -11.56 -10.69
CA GLN A 399 -6.27 -10.11 -10.66
C GLN A 399 -7.49 -9.38 -10.09
N ARG A 400 -8.70 -9.76 -10.52
CA ARG A 400 -9.96 -9.25 -9.94
C ARG A 400 -10.05 -9.50 -8.43
N GLY A 401 -9.66 -10.69 -7.98
CA GLY A 401 -9.58 -10.99 -6.55
C GLY A 401 -8.56 -10.14 -5.80
N SER A 402 -7.41 -9.86 -6.43
CA SER A 402 -6.38 -8.96 -5.88
C SER A 402 -6.83 -7.51 -5.78
N PHE A 403 -7.68 -7.05 -6.73
CA PHE A 403 -8.29 -5.72 -6.67
C PHE A 403 -9.26 -5.63 -5.50
N LEU A 404 -10.14 -6.63 -5.31
CA LEU A 404 -11.02 -6.63 -4.15
C LEU A 404 -10.25 -6.70 -2.82
N LEU A 405 -9.07 -7.34 -2.80
CA LEU A 405 -8.19 -7.37 -1.63
C LEU A 405 -7.63 -5.98 -1.31
N HIS A 406 -7.19 -5.26 -2.34
CA HIS A 406 -6.79 -3.86 -2.24
C HIS A 406 -7.92 -3.00 -1.66
N GLU A 407 -9.10 -3.04 -2.29
CA GLU A 407 -10.27 -2.27 -1.84
C GLU A 407 -10.68 -2.58 -0.39
N ALA A 408 -10.62 -3.86 0.01
CA ALA A 408 -10.97 -4.25 1.37
C ALA A 408 -10.02 -3.66 2.43
N SER A 409 -8.77 -3.39 2.06
CA SER A 409 -7.78 -2.85 2.99
C SER A 409 -8.07 -1.39 3.38
N HIS A 410 -8.74 -0.63 2.52
CA HIS A 410 -9.07 0.79 2.78
C HIS A 410 -10.14 1.00 3.84
N TRP A 411 -11.02 0.04 4.08
CA TRP A 411 -12.06 0.21 5.07
C TRP A 411 -11.45 0.38 6.47
N THR A 412 -11.85 1.44 7.17
CA THR A 412 -11.30 1.80 8.49
C THR A 412 -11.57 0.71 9.53
N ALA A 413 -12.67 -0.02 9.40
CA ALA A 413 -13.01 -1.17 10.23
C ALA A 413 -12.13 -2.42 9.97
N ILE A 414 -11.35 -2.45 8.88
CA ILE A 414 -10.49 -3.58 8.49
C ILE A 414 -9.02 -3.26 8.74
N LEU A 415 -8.50 -2.20 8.11
CA LEU A 415 -7.11 -1.78 8.24
C LEU A 415 -6.92 -0.28 8.03
N GLY A 416 -7.72 0.34 7.15
CA GLY A 416 -7.63 1.79 6.88
C GLY A 416 -6.35 2.17 6.15
N THR A 417 -5.95 1.40 5.14
CA THR A 417 -4.84 1.76 4.25
C THR A 417 -5.15 3.01 3.43
N ASP A 418 -4.11 3.75 3.07
CA ASP A 418 -4.14 4.80 2.06
C ASP A 418 -3.60 4.26 0.71
N ASP A 419 -3.56 5.14 -0.30
CA ASP A 419 -2.97 4.91 -1.62
C ASP A 419 -1.75 5.82 -1.86
N TYR A 420 -0.73 5.67 -1.01
CA TYR A 420 0.54 6.41 -1.15
C TYR A 420 1.18 6.24 -2.53
N THR A 421 1.03 5.05 -3.13
CA THR A 421 1.50 4.79 -4.49
C THR A 421 0.86 3.56 -5.12
N TYR A 422 0.84 3.53 -6.45
CA TYR A 422 0.43 2.38 -7.25
C TYR A 422 1.60 1.81 -8.05
N GLY A 423 1.51 0.52 -8.33
CA GLY A 423 2.39 -0.16 -9.26
C GLY A 423 3.54 -0.91 -8.59
N TYR A 424 3.96 -1.99 -9.23
CA TYR A 424 4.92 -2.97 -8.71
C TYR A 424 6.22 -2.31 -8.22
N THR A 425 6.87 -1.52 -9.08
CA THR A 425 8.15 -0.88 -8.78
C THR A 425 8.03 0.18 -7.70
N ASN A 426 6.96 0.98 -7.74
CA ASN A 426 6.75 2.03 -6.73
C ASN A 426 6.46 1.47 -5.36
N CYS A 427 5.67 0.40 -5.26
CA CYS A 427 5.40 -0.28 -3.99
C CYS A 427 6.69 -0.84 -3.37
N GLN A 428 7.59 -1.41 -4.17
CA GLN A 428 8.91 -1.84 -3.70
C GLN A 428 9.79 -0.67 -3.28
N ASN A 429 9.72 0.46 -4.00
CA ASN A 429 10.44 1.66 -3.62
C ASN A 429 9.93 2.22 -2.28
N LEU A 430 8.61 2.34 -2.13
CA LEU A 430 7.96 2.77 -0.88
C LEU A 430 8.37 1.88 0.29
N ALA A 431 8.41 0.56 0.10
CA ALA A 431 8.89 -0.38 1.10
C ALA A 431 10.35 -0.12 1.52
N LYS A 432 11.21 0.31 0.59
CA LYS A 432 12.62 0.62 0.88
C LYS A 432 12.78 1.98 1.56
N THR A 433 12.07 3.00 1.09
CA THR A 433 12.29 4.40 1.50
C THR A 433 11.41 4.83 2.66
N ASN A 434 10.19 4.30 2.75
CA ASN A 434 9.25 4.59 3.83
C ASN A 434 8.43 3.34 4.24
N PRO A 435 9.04 2.39 4.98
CA PRO A 435 8.36 1.19 5.47
C PRO A 435 7.11 1.48 6.30
N SER A 436 7.05 2.64 6.98
CA SER A 436 5.88 3.03 7.77
C SER A 436 4.67 3.35 6.89
N ALA A 437 4.87 3.99 5.73
CA ALA A 437 3.82 4.18 4.73
C ALA A 437 3.49 2.86 4.01
N ALA A 438 4.49 2.03 3.68
CA ALA A 438 4.28 0.77 2.96
C ALA A 438 3.34 -0.21 3.68
N VAL A 439 3.40 -0.29 5.02
CA VAL A 439 2.47 -1.13 5.81
C VAL A 439 1.03 -0.60 5.86
N TYR A 440 0.80 0.63 5.40
CA TYR A 440 -0.50 1.26 5.23
C TYR A 440 -0.80 1.63 3.77
N ASN A 441 -0.11 1.05 2.78
CA ASN A 441 -0.41 1.25 1.36
C ASN A 441 -1.17 0.04 0.81
N ALA A 442 -2.37 0.24 0.27
CA ALA A 442 -3.23 -0.86 -0.19
C ALA A 442 -2.58 -1.72 -1.29
N ASP A 443 -1.87 -1.10 -2.24
CA ASP A 443 -1.23 -1.82 -3.35
C ASP A 443 -0.02 -2.67 -2.89
N ASN A 444 0.62 -2.33 -1.76
CA ASN A 444 1.64 -3.20 -1.15
C ASN A 444 1.02 -4.52 -0.64
N TYR A 445 -0.20 -4.50 -0.09
CA TYR A 445 -0.94 -5.73 0.25
C TYR A 445 -1.34 -6.50 -1.01
N ARG A 446 -1.85 -5.80 -2.03
CA ARG A 446 -2.18 -6.43 -3.31
C ARG A 446 -0.98 -7.18 -3.89
N TYR A 447 0.16 -6.52 -4.04
CA TYR A 447 1.34 -7.15 -4.61
C TYR A 447 1.93 -8.24 -3.73
N PHE A 448 2.06 -8.04 -2.42
CA PHE A 448 2.52 -9.13 -1.56
C PHE A 448 1.68 -10.39 -1.78
N SER A 449 0.35 -10.27 -1.82
CA SER A 449 -0.55 -11.41 -2.00
C SER A 449 -0.40 -12.14 -3.34
N LEU A 450 -0.08 -11.40 -4.41
CA LEU A 450 0.14 -11.96 -5.75
C LEU A 450 1.46 -12.74 -5.88
N TYR A 451 2.43 -12.48 -4.99
CA TYR A 451 3.76 -13.09 -5.00
C TYR A 451 3.97 -14.09 -3.85
N VAL A 452 2.92 -14.42 -3.09
CA VAL A 452 2.94 -15.57 -2.17
C VAL A 452 2.93 -16.87 -3.01
N PRO A 453 3.90 -17.78 -2.81
CA PRO A 453 3.99 -19.04 -3.56
C PRO A 453 2.77 -19.95 -3.46
#